data_AF-A0A7Y5L2T1-F1
#
_entry.id   AF-A0A7Y5L2T1-F1
#
_cell.length_a   1.000
_cell.length_b   1.000
_cell.length_c   1.000
_cell.angle_alpha   90.00
_cell.angle_beta   90.00
_cell.angle_gamma   90.00
#
_symmetry.space_group_name_H-M   'P 1'
#
loop_
_entity.id
_entity.type
_entity.pdbx_description
1 polymer ?
#
loop_
_entity_poly.entity_id
_entity_poly.type
_entity_poly.pdbx_seq_one_letter_code
_entity_poly.pdbx_strand_id
1 'polypeptide(L)'
;MKIPKLVVPAVSALLLAAGSARAADWELWPDKTQMPPDDQTVGLPIVPTGENIVVTTETDSSWMFIDVHQTLEKDGQQYKAIQAFRDGEFEATVPVGKYLIGLIGTFYPPGTVDAMALAASWQLVSVELDGTTIAIDRSYLALRREFPFAGNDLAFYSVFPRFNTPGTHTYTQRFRPEAFFYVEYYDPVQGQVDPTPEFEGRRVLVPEQIGNPVDGEVVFKYTLTVVEESTAVPSSTWGQVKETQR
;
A
#
# COMPACT_ATOMS: atom_id res chain seq x y z
N MET A 1 -60.16 43.91 31.09
CA MET A 1 -59.30 44.43 30.01
C MET A 1 -57.98 43.66 30.08
N LYS A 2 -57.78 42.68 29.19
CA LYS A 2 -56.63 41.75 29.22
C LYS A 2 -55.65 42.16 28.11
N ILE A 3 -54.40 42.45 28.50
CA ILE A 3 -53.29 42.76 27.58
C ILE A 3 -52.73 41.42 27.06
N PRO A 4 -52.62 41.18 25.74
CA PRO A 4 -52.00 39.97 25.23
C PRO A 4 -50.47 40.08 25.33
N LYS A 5 -49.83 39.01 25.83
CA LYS A 5 -48.38 38.86 25.90
C LYS A 5 -47.82 38.63 24.49
N LEU A 6 -46.88 39.48 24.09
CA LEU A 6 -46.09 39.35 22.88
C LEU A 6 -45.04 38.23 23.11
N VAL A 7 -45.15 37.12 22.37
CA VAL A 7 -44.13 36.07 22.32
C VAL A 7 -43.14 36.46 21.23
N VAL A 8 -41.90 36.75 21.62
CA VAL A 8 -40.79 36.99 20.69
C VAL A 8 -40.19 35.64 20.32
N PRO A 9 -40.13 35.23 19.04
CA PRO A 9 -39.38 34.06 18.65
C PRO A 9 -37.88 34.41 18.65
N ALA A 10 -37.10 33.64 19.41
CA ALA A 10 -35.64 33.68 19.34
C ALA A 10 -35.20 33.12 17.99
N VAL A 11 -34.68 33.98 17.12
CA VAL A 11 -33.99 33.57 15.90
C VAL A 11 -32.59 33.12 16.30
N SER A 12 -32.40 31.81 16.45
CA SER A 12 -31.08 31.20 16.56
C SER A 12 -30.37 31.35 15.21
N ALA A 13 -29.41 32.28 15.14
CA ALA A 13 -28.50 32.38 14.02
C ALA A 13 -27.60 31.13 13.99
N LEU A 14 -27.83 30.23 13.03
CA LEU A 14 -26.94 29.14 12.71
C LEU A 14 -25.68 29.74 12.07
N LEU A 15 -24.59 29.87 12.83
CA LEU A 15 -23.27 30.13 12.27
C LEU A 15 -22.84 28.88 11.50
N LEU A 16 -23.14 28.84 10.20
CA LEU A 16 -22.48 27.96 9.26
C LEU A 16 -21.00 28.36 9.25
N ALA A 17 -20.17 27.59 9.96
CA ALA A 17 -18.74 27.56 9.72
C ALA A 17 -18.54 27.01 8.30
N ALA A 18 -18.61 27.90 7.31
CA ALA A 18 -18.09 27.64 5.98
C ALA A 18 -16.57 27.54 6.14
N GLY A 19 -16.08 26.37 6.53
CA GLY A 19 -14.70 26.00 6.29
C GLY A 19 -14.50 26.16 4.80
N SER A 20 -13.73 27.17 4.40
CA SER A 20 -13.27 27.30 3.02
C SER A 20 -12.67 25.96 2.63
N ALA A 21 -13.35 25.22 1.75
CA ALA A 21 -12.82 24.02 1.13
C ALA A 21 -11.53 24.46 0.44
N ARG A 22 -10.40 24.25 1.14
CA ARG A 22 -9.09 24.52 0.59
C ARG A 22 -9.01 23.62 -0.64
N ALA A 23 -8.72 24.20 -1.81
CA ALA A 23 -8.49 23.40 -3.00
C ALA A 23 -7.46 22.32 -2.63
N ALA A 24 -7.74 21.06 -3.01
CA ALA A 24 -6.81 19.97 -2.77
C ALA A 24 -5.45 20.36 -3.38
N ASP A 25 -4.41 20.31 -2.56
CA ASP A 25 -3.04 20.60 -3.02
C ASP A 25 -2.37 19.37 -3.66
N TRP A 26 -3.11 18.27 -3.73
CA TRP A 26 -2.66 17.03 -4.30
C TRP A 26 -3.42 16.70 -5.58
N GLU A 27 -2.80 15.89 -6.43
CA GLU A 27 -3.46 15.21 -7.53
C GLU A 27 -3.08 13.73 -7.55
N LEU A 28 -3.92 12.91 -8.17
CA LEU A 28 -3.58 11.53 -8.51
C LEU A 28 -3.05 11.47 -9.94
N TRP A 29 -2.16 10.51 -10.19
CA TRP A 29 -1.78 10.14 -11.54
C TRP A 29 -3.03 9.85 -12.39
N PRO A 30 -3.18 10.49 -13.56
CA PRO A 30 -4.45 10.47 -14.30
C PRO A 30 -4.69 9.17 -15.07
N ASP A 31 -3.64 8.40 -15.38
CA ASP A 31 -3.75 7.17 -16.16
C ASP A 31 -3.72 5.92 -15.28
N LYS A 32 -4.89 5.34 -15.05
CA LYS A 32 -5.07 4.15 -14.22
C LYS A 32 -4.41 2.88 -14.78
N THR A 33 -3.91 2.91 -16.02
CA THR A 33 -3.39 1.72 -16.71
C THR A 33 -1.87 1.65 -16.77
N GLN A 34 -1.17 2.72 -16.37
CA GLN A 34 0.29 2.79 -16.42
C GLN A 34 0.85 3.49 -15.19
N MET A 35 2.11 3.22 -14.87
CA MET A 35 2.84 4.01 -13.87
C MET A 35 3.23 5.37 -14.45
N PRO A 36 3.40 6.41 -13.62
CA PRO A 36 4.12 7.60 -14.01
C PRO A 36 5.54 7.25 -14.49
N PRO A 37 6.15 8.05 -15.39
CA PRO A 37 7.55 7.89 -15.76
C PRO A 37 8.47 7.89 -14.54
N ASP A 38 9.50 7.04 -14.55
CA ASP A 38 10.34 6.81 -13.36
C ASP A 38 11.00 8.10 -12.83
N ASP A 39 11.35 9.05 -13.71
CA ASP A 39 11.93 10.36 -13.37
C ASP A 39 10.95 11.33 -12.68
N GLN A 40 9.65 11.02 -12.72
CA GLN A 40 8.58 11.75 -12.04
C GLN A 40 8.18 11.11 -10.72
N THR A 41 8.83 10.03 -10.31
CA THR A 41 8.43 9.25 -9.14
C THR A 41 9.44 9.30 -8.00
N VAL A 42 8.96 9.07 -6.78
CA VAL A 42 9.78 8.90 -5.57
C VAL A 42 9.21 7.77 -4.72
N GLY A 43 10.08 6.94 -4.15
CA GLY A 43 9.67 5.81 -3.31
C GLY A 43 9.32 6.25 -1.89
N LEU A 44 8.26 5.70 -1.32
CA LEU A 44 7.98 5.80 0.11
C LEU A 44 8.55 4.56 0.82
N PRO A 45 8.90 4.70 2.11
CA PRO A 45 9.21 3.53 2.93
C PRO A 45 7.99 2.59 2.97
N ILE A 46 8.23 1.29 2.89
CA ILE A 46 7.19 0.27 3.07
C ILE A 46 7.53 -0.69 4.21
N VAL A 47 8.59 -0.35 4.94
CA VAL A 47 9.24 -1.13 5.99
C VAL A 47 9.66 -0.16 7.10
N PRO A 48 9.39 -0.48 8.38
CA PRO A 48 9.80 0.36 9.50
C PRO A 48 11.33 0.54 9.54
N THR A 49 11.77 1.74 9.93
CA THR A 49 13.20 2.04 10.03
C THR A 49 13.90 1.18 11.09
N GLY A 50 15.06 0.63 10.76
CA GLY A 50 15.91 -0.12 11.71
C GLY A 50 15.78 -1.64 11.63
N GLU A 51 14.90 -2.16 10.76
CA GLU A 51 14.76 -3.59 10.53
C GLU A 51 15.58 -4.04 9.31
N ASN A 52 16.45 -5.03 9.50
CA ASN A 52 17.04 -5.76 8.37
C ASN A 52 15.98 -6.72 7.84
N ILE A 53 15.34 -6.38 6.74
CA ILE A 53 14.42 -7.32 6.10
C ILE A 53 15.19 -8.27 5.19
N VAL A 54 15.08 -9.56 5.50
CA VAL A 54 15.23 -10.61 4.51
C VAL A 54 13.84 -10.80 3.91
N VAL A 55 13.63 -10.30 2.68
CA VAL A 55 12.33 -10.29 1.99
C VAL A 55 11.74 -11.70 1.81
N THR A 56 12.55 -12.73 2.04
CA THR A 56 12.27 -14.13 1.69
C THR A 56 12.11 -15.05 2.90
N THR A 57 12.17 -14.57 4.14
CA THR A 57 12.01 -15.45 5.31
C THR A 57 10.62 -15.31 5.90
N GLU A 58 9.80 -16.33 5.69
CA GLU A 58 8.50 -16.47 6.36
C GLU A 58 8.72 -16.73 7.85
N THR A 59 8.54 -15.71 8.68
CA THR A 59 8.58 -15.83 10.14
C THR A 59 7.41 -15.08 10.76
N ASP A 60 7.08 -15.42 12.00
CA ASP A 60 6.13 -14.68 12.82
C ASP A 60 6.62 -13.26 13.19
N SER A 61 7.88 -12.94 12.95
CA SER A 61 8.49 -11.63 13.17
C SER A 61 8.70 -10.83 11.90
N SER A 62 8.47 -11.42 10.72
CA SER A 62 8.66 -10.73 9.45
C SER A 62 7.67 -9.58 9.29
N TRP A 63 8.10 -8.53 8.59
CA TRP A 63 7.21 -7.46 8.16
C TRP A 63 6.40 -7.84 6.92
N MET A 64 6.98 -8.69 6.06
CA MET A 64 6.39 -9.17 4.82
C MET A 64 6.33 -10.70 4.82
N PHE A 65 5.22 -11.28 4.37
CA PHE A 65 5.01 -12.74 4.37
C PHE A 65 5.15 -13.37 5.76
N ILE A 66 4.27 -12.96 6.68
CA ILE A 66 4.22 -13.41 8.06
C ILE A 66 3.67 -14.84 8.11
N ASP A 67 4.39 -15.72 8.79
CA ASP A 67 3.89 -17.06 9.11
C ASP A 67 2.79 -16.95 10.18
N VAL A 68 1.56 -17.37 9.83
CA VAL A 68 0.42 -17.38 10.77
C VAL A 68 0.22 -18.75 11.44
N HIS A 69 1.14 -19.69 11.22
CA HIS A 69 1.15 -21.05 11.76
C HIS A 69 -0.14 -21.83 11.51
N GLN A 70 -0.74 -21.63 10.34
CA GLN A 70 -1.94 -22.31 9.88
C GLN A 70 -1.74 -23.00 8.55
N THR A 71 -2.59 -24.00 8.30
CA THR A 71 -2.66 -24.69 7.01
C THR A 71 -4.10 -24.73 6.55
N LEU A 72 -4.31 -24.61 5.24
CA LEU A 72 -5.62 -24.75 4.61
C LEU A 72 -5.56 -25.83 3.54
N GLU A 73 -6.64 -26.60 3.43
CA GLU A 73 -6.81 -27.58 2.37
C GLU A 73 -7.64 -26.99 1.22
N LYS A 74 -7.18 -27.19 -0.01
CA LYS A 74 -7.95 -26.90 -1.23
C LYS A 74 -7.62 -27.94 -2.30
N ASP A 75 -8.66 -28.49 -2.93
CA ASP A 75 -8.52 -29.47 -4.02
C ASP A 75 -7.65 -30.70 -3.64
N GLY A 76 -7.72 -31.12 -2.36
CA GLY A 76 -6.94 -32.22 -1.81
C GLY A 76 -5.46 -31.91 -1.58
N GLN A 77 -5.06 -30.65 -1.66
CA GLN A 77 -3.70 -30.18 -1.43
C GLN A 77 -3.64 -29.31 -0.16
N GLN A 78 -2.55 -29.44 0.60
CA GLN A 78 -2.29 -28.61 1.78
C GLN A 78 -1.48 -27.37 1.39
N TYR A 79 -1.91 -26.22 1.90
CA TYR A 79 -1.28 -24.92 1.69
C TYR A 79 -0.85 -24.34 3.03
N LYS A 80 0.35 -23.76 3.07
CA LYS A 80 0.77 -22.96 4.22
C LYS A 80 0.11 -21.58 4.14
N ALA A 81 -0.54 -21.18 5.23
CA ALA A 81 -1.14 -19.86 5.35
C ALA A 81 -0.08 -18.81 5.68
N ILE A 82 -0.11 -17.68 4.97
CA ILE A 82 0.75 -16.53 5.23
C ILE A 82 -0.06 -15.24 5.16
N GLN A 83 0.29 -14.27 5.99
CA GLN A 83 -0.24 -12.91 5.91
C GLN A 83 0.78 -12.01 5.22
N ALA A 84 0.34 -11.21 4.24
CA ALA A 84 1.27 -10.44 3.43
C ALA A 84 2.00 -9.32 4.20
N PHE A 85 1.27 -8.53 5.01
CA PHE A 85 1.80 -7.37 5.72
C PHE A 85 1.09 -7.12 7.03
N ARG A 86 1.66 -6.26 7.87
CA ARG A 86 1.00 -5.64 9.03
C ARG A 86 0.63 -4.19 8.73
N ASP A 87 -0.22 -3.63 9.59
CA ASP A 87 -0.36 -2.19 9.70
C ASP A 87 1.01 -1.51 9.85
N GLY A 88 1.20 -0.38 9.16
CA GLY A 88 2.44 0.38 9.18
C GLY A 88 2.20 1.87 9.38
N GLU A 89 3.05 2.51 10.17
CA GLU A 89 3.11 3.96 10.32
C GLU A 89 4.51 4.44 9.96
N PHE A 90 4.60 5.42 9.06
CA PHE A 90 5.85 5.86 8.47
C PHE A 90 5.95 7.37 8.44
N GLU A 91 7.19 7.84 8.53
CA GLU A 91 7.55 9.24 8.28
C GLU A 91 8.50 9.31 7.08
N ALA A 92 8.27 10.24 6.16
CA ALA A 92 9.14 10.43 5.00
C ALA A 92 9.26 11.90 4.62
N THR A 93 10.43 12.28 4.11
CA THR A 93 10.63 13.57 3.44
C THR A 93 10.64 13.33 1.93
N VAL A 94 9.77 14.03 1.19
CA VAL A 94 9.59 13.83 -0.25
C VAL A 94 9.61 15.16 -1.01
N PRO A 95 10.07 15.18 -2.27
CA PRO A 95 10.04 16.37 -3.10
C PRO A 95 8.61 16.75 -3.53
N VAL A 96 8.31 18.05 -3.56
CA VAL A 96 7.15 18.61 -4.28
C VAL A 96 7.15 18.13 -5.71
N GLY A 97 5.96 17.85 -6.26
CA GLY A 97 5.81 17.63 -7.69
C GLY A 97 6.28 16.25 -8.18
N LYS A 98 6.63 15.31 -7.29
CA LYS A 98 6.83 13.90 -7.64
C LYS A 98 5.64 13.05 -7.23
N TYR A 99 5.32 12.06 -8.05
CA TYR A 99 4.35 11.03 -7.75
C TYR A 99 4.94 10.02 -6.75
N LEU A 100 4.19 9.70 -5.70
CA LEU A 100 4.65 8.85 -4.62
C LEU A 100 4.38 7.37 -4.94
N ILE A 101 5.39 6.53 -4.78
CA ILE A 101 5.32 5.07 -4.90
C ILE A 101 5.37 4.46 -3.50
N GLY A 102 4.21 4.12 -2.95
CA GLY A 102 4.09 3.37 -1.68
C GLY A 102 4.14 1.86 -1.88
N LEU A 103 3.40 1.12 -1.06
CA LEU A 103 3.07 -0.26 -1.37
C LEU A 103 2.12 -0.24 -2.58
N ILE A 104 2.62 -0.67 -3.73
CA ILE A 104 1.92 -0.54 -5.00
C ILE A 104 1.44 -1.88 -5.57
N GLY A 105 2.07 -3.00 -5.20
CA GLY A 105 1.71 -4.30 -5.75
C GLY A 105 2.77 -5.38 -5.55
N THR A 106 2.87 -6.29 -6.51
CA THR A 106 3.67 -7.51 -6.45
C THR A 106 4.37 -7.80 -7.77
N PHE A 107 5.58 -8.37 -7.72
CA PHE A 107 6.37 -8.65 -8.92
C PHE A 107 6.86 -10.09 -8.95
N TYR A 108 6.79 -10.71 -10.12
CA TYR A 108 7.14 -12.10 -10.35
C TYR A 108 7.68 -12.31 -11.76
N PRO A 109 8.50 -13.35 -11.99
CA PRO A 109 8.80 -13.75 -13.36
C PRO A 109 7.52 -14.13 -14.12
N PRO A 110 7.41 -13.78 -15.42
CA PRO A 110 6.23 -14.09 -16.20
C PRO A 110 5.88 -15.59 -16.16
N GLY A 111 4.63 -15.90 -15.80
CA GLY A 111 4.09 -17.26 -15.83
C GLY A 111 4.36 -18.12 -14.59
N THR A 112 5.02 -17.60 -13.55
CA THR A 112 5.19 -18.33 -12.28
C THR A 112 3.97 -18.20 -11.38
N VAL A 113 3.42 -16.99 -11.25
CA VAL A 113 2.20 -16.66 -10.51
C VAL A 113 1.32 -15.78 -11.38
N ASP A 114 0.00 -15.89 -11.25
CA ASP A 114 -0.92 -14.87 -11.79
C ASP A 114 -0.78 -13.58 -10.96
N ALA A 115 0.18 -12.74 -11.34
CA ALA A 115 0.53 -11.53 -10.60
C ALA A 115 -0.67 -10.56 -10.49
N MET A 116 -1.53 -10.50 -11.51
CA MET A 116 -2.73 -9.64 -11.48
C MET A 116 -3.76 -10.16 -10.49
N ALA A 117 -4.01 -11.47 -10.45
CA ALA A 117 -4.90 -12.06 -9.47
C ALA A 117 -4.34 -11.96 -8.05
N LEU A 118 -3.02 -12.11 -7.89
CA LEU A 118 -2.33 -11.93 -6.62
C LEU A 118 -2.44 -10.47 -6.13
N ALA A 119 -2.13 -9.47 -6.97
CA ALA A 119 -2.31 -8.06 -6.63
C ALA A 119 -3.78 -7.74 -6.33
N ALA A 120 -4.73 -8.35 -7.05
CA ALA A 120 -6.16 -8.19 -6.80
C ALA A 120 -6.59 -8.76 -5.44
N SER A 121 -5.91 -9.80 -4.94
CA SER A 121 -6.15 -10.36 -3.60
C SER A 121 -5.73 -9.40 -2.49
N TRP A 122 -4.78 -8.50 -2.75
CA TRP A 122 -4.42 -7.40 -1.85
C TRP A 122 -5.24 -6.17 -2.21
N GLN A 123 -6.55 -6.24 -2.02
CA GLN A 123 -7.44 -5.22 -2.56
C GLN A 123 -7.16 -3.85 -1.93
N LEU A 124 -6.52 -2.92 -2.66
CA LEU A 124 -6.47 -1.51 -2.25
C LEU A 124 -7.88 -0.95 -2.38
N VAL A 125 -8.55 -0.71 -1.26
CA VAL A 125 -9.96 -0.29 -1.22
C VAL A 125 -10.12 1.22 -1.12
N SER A 126 -9.14 1.90 -0.53
CA SER A 126 -9.12 3.36 -0.50
C SER A 126 -7.74 3.92 -0.26
N VAL A 127 -7.58 5.17 -0.67
CA VAL A 127 -6.52 6.04 -0.18
C VAL A 127 -7.11 7.28 0.47
N GLU A 128 -6.42 7.83 1.47
CA GLU A 128 -6.79 9.09 2.10
C GLU A 128 -5.63 10.07 1.97
N LEU A 129 -5.90 11.27 1.46
CA LEU A 129 -4.94 12.36 1.26
C LEU A 129 -5.43 13.61 1.97
N ASP A 130 -4.70 14.08 2.99
CA ASP A 130 -5.07 15.23 3.82
C ASP A 130 -6.53 15.18 4.30
N GLY A 131 -6.98 14.01 4.76
CA GLY A 131 -8.34 13.76 5.24
C GLY A 131 -9.40 13.55 4.14
N THR A 132 -9.03 13.58 2.87
CA THR A 132 -9.93 13.27 1.75
C THR A 132 -9.79 11.81 1.33
N THR A 133 -10.83 11.01 1.53
CA THR A 133 -10.87 9.61 1.13
C THR A 133 -11.28 9.44 -0.33
N ILE A 134 -10.53 8.62 -1.07
CA ILE A 134 -10.75 8.26 -2.46
C ILE A 134 -10.97 6.75 -2.51
N ALA A 135 -12.12 6.33 -2.99
CA ALA A 135 -12.42 4.92 -3.18
C ALA A 135 -11.60 4.37 -4.35
N ILE A 136 -10.95 3.22 -4.13
CA ILE A 136 -10.17 2.51 -5.13
C ILE A 136 -10.87 1.19 -5.44
N ASP A 137 -10.87 0.82 -6.72
CA ASP A 137 -11.43 -0.44 -7.21
C ASP A 137 -10.48 -1.11 -8.20
N ARG A 138 -10.89 -2.26 -8.73
CA ARG A 138 -10.07 -3.05 -9.66
C ARG A 138 -9.79 -2.36 -10.99
N SER A 139 -10.44 -1.25 -11.33
CA SER A 139 -10.11 -0.46 -12.54
C SER A 139 -8.75 0.24 -12.43
N TYR A 140 -8.18 0.31 -11.23
CA TYR A 140 -6.83 0.81 -10.99
C TYR A 140 -5.76 -0.27 -11.11
N LEU A 141 -6.11 -1.55 -11.26
CA LEU A 141 -5.12 -2.61 -11.43
C LEU A 141 -4.50 -2.55 -12.82
N ALA A 142 -3.17 -2.60 -12.85
CA ALA A 142 -2.37 -2.55 -14.06
C ALA A 142 -1.18 -3.51 -13.97
N LEU A 143 -0.62 -3.84 -15.14
CA LEU A 143 0.56 -4.69 -15.28
C LEU A 143 1.65 -3.91 -16.03
N ARG A 144 2.86 -3.85 -15.46
CA ARG A 144 4.05 -3.33 -16.12
C ARG A 144 5.03 -4.48 -16.32
N ARG A 145 5.37 -4.76 -17.57
CA ARG A 145 6.34 -5.81 -17.91
C ARG A 145 7.77 -5.35 -17.75
N GLU A 146 8.67 -6.30 -17.53
CA GLU A 146 10.12 -6.07 -17.42
C GLU A 146 10.47 -5.02 -16.34
N PHE A 147 9.75 -5.06 -15.21
CA PHE A 147 9.89 -4.13 -14.10
C PHE A 147 9.73 -4.86 -12.74
N PRO A 148 10.50 -4.50 -11.69
CA PRO A 148 11.50 -3.43 -11.63
C PRO A 148 12.82 -3.73 -12.34
N PHE A 149 12.99 -4.96 -12.83
CA PHE A 149 14.15 -5.39 -13.62
C PHE A 149 13.71 -6.41 -14.68
N ALA A 150 14.61 -6.68 -15.63
CA ALA A 150 14.33 -7.59 -16.74
C ALA A 150 13.96 -9.00 -16.25
N GLY A 151 13.01 -9.63 -16.93
CA GLY A 151 12.49 -10.96 -16.62
C GLY A 151 11.46 -11.00 -15.50
N ASN A 152 10.98 -9.85 -15.01
CA ASN A 152 9.91 -9.76 -14.01
C ASN A 152 8.79 -8.84 -14.48
N ASP A 153 7.54 -9.19 -14.15
CA ASP A 153 6.37 -8.36 -14.36
C ASP A 153 5.85 -7.86 -13.01
N LEU A 154 5.51 -6.58 -12.93
CA LEU A 154 4.89 -5.94 -11.77
C LEU A 154 3.39 -5.79 -12.02
N ALA A 155 2.56 -6.41 -11.17
CA ALA A 155 1.14 -6.10 -11.07
C ALA A 155 0.91 -5.11 -9.92
N PHE A 156 0.18 -4.03 -10.16
CA PHE A 156 0.07 -2.92 -9.21
C PHE A 156 -1.27 -2.18 -9.29
N TYR A 157 -1.62 -1.44 -8.23
CA TYR A 157 -2.65 -0.42 -8.27
C TYR A 157 -2.05 0.91 -8.71
N SER A 158 -2.54 1.46 -9.83
CA SER A 158 -2.11 2.74 -10.39
C SER A 158 -2.66 3.93 -9.61
N VAL A 159 -2.25 4.04 -8.34
CA VAL A 159 -2.64 5.09 -7.41
C VAL A 159 -1.38 5.77 -6.92
N PHE A 160 -1.03 6.86 -7.58
CA PHE A 160 0.17 7.63 -7.26
C PHE A 160 -0.23 9.07 -6.96
N PRO A 161 -0.27 9.48 -5.68
CA PRO A 161 -0.53 10.86 -5.32
C PRO A 161 0.71 11.73 -5.56
N ARG A 162 0.50 13.02 -5.80
CA ARG A 162 1.53 14.06 -5.86
C ARG A 162 1.06 15.29 -5.13
N PHE A 163 1.90 15.86 -4.27
CA PHE A 163 1.64 17.12 -3.56
C PHE A 163 2.34 18.27 -4.29
N ASN A 164 1.66 19.40 -4.45
CA ASN A 164 2.12 20.52 -5.27
C ASN A 164 2.70 21.69 -4.44
N THR A 165 2.49 21.72 -3.13
CA THR A 165 3.12 22.70 -2.23
C THR A 165 3.95 22.04 -1.13
N PRO A 166 4.99 22.73 -0.63
CA PRO A 166 5.72 22.28 0.55
C PRO A 166 4.85 22.32 1.81
N GLY A 167 5.06 21.38 2.73
CA GLY A 167 4.31 21.30 3.97
C GLY A 167 4.26 19.92 4.57
N THR A 168 3.51 19.78 5.66
CA THR A 168 3.19 18.48 6.24
C THR A 168 1.88 17.98 5.66
N HIS A 169 1.89 16.75 5.16
CA HIS A 169 0.73 16.10 4.55
C HIS A 169 0.52 14.69 5.12
N THR A 170 -0.70 14.19 5.00
CA THR A 170 -1.03 12.80 5.35
C THR A 170 -1.40 12.00 4.11
N TYR A 171 -0.91 10.77 4.06
CA TYR A 171 -1.29 9.79 3.04
C TYR A 171 -1.54 8.45 3.72
N THR A 172 -2.73 7.87 3.53
CA THR A 172 -3.07 6.54 4.04
C THR A 172 -3.48 5.62 2.91
N GLN A 173 -2.99 4.38 2.91
CA GLN A 173 -3.46 3.30 2.05
C GLN A 173 -4.20 2.27 2.90
N ARG A 174 -5.36 1.81 2.43
CA ARG A 174 -6.15 0.76 3.10
C ARG A 174 -6.35 -0.41 2.18
N PHE A 175 -5.87 -1.56 2.61
CA PHE A 175 -5.98 -2.82 1.88
C PHE A 175 -6.96 -3.75 2.58
N ARG A 176 -7.71 -4.53 1.82
CA ARG A 176 -8.54 -5.61 2.32
C ARG A 176 -8.07 -6.92 1.70
N PRO A 177 -7.16 -7.65 2.37
CA PRO A 177 -6.64 -8.88 1.83
C PRO A 177 -7.72 -9.97 1.75
N GLU A 178 -7.77 -10.68 0.64
CA GLU A 178 -8.62 -11.85 0.42
C GLU A 178 -7.77 -13.13 0.34
N ALA A 179 -8.40 -14.27 0.57
CA ALA A 179 -7.70 -15.54 0.46
C ALA A 179 -7.26 -15.82 -0.98
N PHE A 180 -5.98 -16.11 -1.20
CA PHE A 180 -5.44 -16.41 -2.53
C PHE A 180 -4.45 -17.57 -2.48
N PHE A 181 -4.80 -18.66 -3.18
CA PHE A 181 -4.03 -19.90 -3.23
C PHE A 181 -3.10 -19.87 -4.45
N TYR A 182 -1.81 -20.08 -4.24
CA TYR A 182 -0.80 -20.06 -5.28
C TYR A 182 0.39 -20.97 -4.94
N VAL A 183 1.29 -21.12 -5.90
CA VAL A 183 2.60 -21.74 -5.68
C VAL A 183 3.63 -20.62 -5.73
N GLU A 184 4.31 -20.39 -4.62
CA GLU A 184 5.32 -19.37 -4.49
C GLU A 184 6.54 -19.69 -5.37
N TYR A 185 7.11 -18.67 -5.99
CA TYR A 185 8.33 -18.81 -6.77
C TYR A 185 9.54 -18.49 -5.90
N TYR A 186 10.34 -19.50 -5.59
CA TYR A 186 11.65 -19.32 -4.98
C TYR A 186 12.72 -19.40 -6.07
N ASP A 187 13.43 -18.31 -6.30
CA ASP A 187 14.53 -18.24 -7.27
C ASP A 187 15.84 -18.82 -6.70
N PRO A 188 16.28 -20.03 -7.11
CA PRO A 188 17.51 -20.61 -6.62
C PRO A 188 18.77 -19.87 -7.14
N VAL A 189 18.67 -19.15 -8.26
CA VAL A 189 19.77 -18.34 -8.80
C VAL A 189 20.03 -17.13 -7.91
N GLN A 190 18.99 -16.60 -7.28
CA GLN A 190 19.09 -15.54 -6.26
C GLN A 190 19.26 -16.10 -4.84
N GLY A 191 19.47 -17.41 -4.69
CA GLY A 191 19.67 -18.05 -3.39
C GLY A 191 18.41 -18.13 -2.53
N GLN A 192 17.23 -17.94 -3.11
CA GLN A 192 15.97 -18.09 -2.40
C GLN A 192 15.67 -19.58 -2.18
N VAL A 193 15.26 -19.92 -0.96
CA VAL A 193 14.96 -21.29 -0.54
C VAL A 193 13.58 -21.29 0.10
N ASP A 194 12.75 -22.27 -0.26
CA ASP A 194 11.45 -22.49 0.39
C ASP A 194 11.68 -22.76 1.89
N PRO A 195 11.20 -21.89 2.81
CA PRO A 195 11.39 -22.08 4.24
C PRO A 195 10.57 -23.25 4.80
N THR A 196 9.56 -23.72 4.07
CA THR A 196 8.71 -24.85 4.44
C THR A 196 8.47 -25.78 3.25
N PRO A 197 9.52 -26.52 2.84
CA PRO A 197 9.51 -27.35 1.63
C PRO A 197 8.49 -28.49 1.67
N GLU A 198 7.98 -28.86 2.84
CA GLU A 198 6.91 -29.86 3.01
C GLU A 198 5.59 -29.46 2.34
N PHE A 199 5.40 -28.16 2.04
CA PHE A 199 4.25 -27.67 1.29
C PHE A 199 4.52 -27.55 -0.22
N GLU A 200 5.74 -27.85 -0.69
CA GLU A 200 6.12 -27.79 -2.12
C GLU A 200 5.83 -26.40 -2.73
N GLY A 201 6.17 -25.32 -2.01
CA GLY A 201 5.89 -23.94 -2.41
C GLY A 201 4.41 -23.52 -2.35
N ARG A 202 3.48 -24.40 -2.01
CA ARG A 202 2.05 -24.06 -1.91
C ARG A 202 1.81 -23.07 -0.76
N ARG A 203 1.27 -21.91 -1.10
CA ARG A 203 0.92 -20.82 -0.17
C ARG A 203 -0.52 -20.37 -0.35
N VAL A 204 -1.13 -19.96 0.76
CA VAL A 204 -2.38 -19.22 0.74
C VAL A 204 -2.19 -17.92 1.50
N LEU A 205 -2.36 -16.81 0.78
CA LEU A 205 -2.51 -15.52 1.44
C LEU A 205 -3.81 -15.56 2.24
N VAL A 206 -3.79 -15.05 3.46
CA VAL A 206 -4.98 -14.93 4.31
C VAL A 206 -5.22 -13.47 4.71
N PRO A 207 -6.47 -13.11 5.08
CA PRO A 207 -6.77 -11.84 5.74
C PRO A 207 -5.89 -11.59 6.97
N GLU A 208 -5.83 -10.36 7.45
CA GLU A 208 -5.04 -10.03 8.64
C GLU A 208 -5.49 -10.86 9.86
N GLN A 209 -4.53 -11.53 10.50
CA GLN A 209 -4.73 -12.31 11.73
C GLN A 209 -3.71 -11.94 12.82
N ILE A 210 -2.51 -11.53 12.42
CA ILE A 210 -1.43 -11.10 13.31
C ILE A 210 -1.24 -9.59 13.15
N GLY A 211 -1.23 -8.86 14.27
CA GLY A 211 -1.19 -7.40 14.28
C GLY A 211 -2.39 -6.85 15.03
N ASN A 212 -3.16 -5.98 14.38
CA ASN A 212 -4.34 -5.34 14.96
C ASN A 212 -5.58 -5.59 14.10
N PRO A 213 -6.06 -6.86 13.98
CA PRO A 213 -7.06 -7.29 12.99
C PRO A 213 -8.50 -6.86 13.31
N VAL A 214 -8.69 -5.64 13.81
CA VAL A 214 -9.97 -5.14 14.33
C VAL A 214 -11.00 -4.96 13.22
N ASP A 215 -10.56 -4.62 12.00
CA ASP A 215 -11.42 -4.33 10.85
C ASP A 215 -11.15 -5.24 9.63
N GLY A 216 -10.15 -6.12 9.71
CA GLY A 216 -9.72 -6.97 8.61
C GLY A 216 -9.07 -6.18 7.46
N GLU A 217 -8.66 -4.93 7.72
CA GLU A 217 -7.92 -4.10 6.79
C GLU A 217 -6.47 -4.00 7.23
N VAL A 218 -5.56 -3.90 6.26
CA VAL A 218 -4.18 -3.54 6.52
C VAL A 218 -4.00 -2.07 6.13
N VAL A 219 -3.48 -1.27 7.05
CA VAL A 219 -3.41 0.19 6.94
C VAL A 219 -1.96 0.66 6.95
N PHE A 220 -1.56 1.35 5.89
CA PHE A 220 -0.27 2.03 5.80
C PHE A 220 -0.51 3.53 5.92
N LYS A 221 -0.02 4.15 7.00
CA LYS A 221 -0.13 5.59 7.24
C LYS A 221 1.22 6.28 7.05
N TYR A 222 1.22 7.36 6.32
CA TYR A 222 2.38 8.18 6.04
C TYR A 222 2.16 9.59 6.55
N THR A 223 3.09 10.06 7.39
CA THR A 223 3.30 11.48 7.66
C THR A 223 4.41 11.97 6.75
N LEU A 224 4.05 12.85 5.81
CA LEU A 224 4.94 13.32 4.77
C LEU A 224 5.39 14.75 5.05
N THR A 225 6.70 14.98 5.02
CA THR A 225 7.27 16.33 4.95
C THR A 225 7.64 16.61 3.50
N VAL A 226 6.78 17.37 2.82
CA VAL A 226 6.95 17.72 1.42
C VAL A 226 7.83 18.98 1.33
N VAL A 227 8.92 18.91 0.57
CA VAL A 227 9.95 19.95 0.49
C VAL A 227 10.32 20.27 -0.96
N GLU A 228 11.06 21.35 -1.19
CA GLU A 228 11.64 21.61 -2.52
C GLU A 228 12.60 20.47 -2.92
N GLU A 229 12.60 20.10 -4.20
CA GLU A 229 13.40 18.97 -4.72
C GLU A 229 14.90 19.09 -4.39
N SER A 230 15.44 20.31 -4.35
CA SER A 230 16.82 20.62 -3.97
C SER A 230 17.19 20.24 -2.53
N THR A 231 16.18 20.06 -1.67
CA THR A 231 16.32 19.77 -0.23
C THR A 231 15.82 18.38 0.15
N ALA A 232 15.20 17.66 -0.79
CA ALA A 232 14.75 16.30 -0.54
C ALA A 232 15.95 15.36 -0.42
N VAL A 233 15.94 14.53 0.63
CA VAL A 233 16.89 13.41 0.73
C VAL A 233 16.43 12.35 -0.28
N PRO A 234 17.31 11.82 -1.15
CA PRO A 234 16.93 10.74 -2.05
C PRO A 234 16.35 9.58 -1.24
N SER A 235 15.08 9.26 -1.46
CA SER A 235 14.54 7.99 -0.98
C SER A 235 15.25 6.85 -1.71
N SER A 236 15.51 5.75 -1.03
CA SER A 236 15.78 4.49 -1.71
C SER A 236 14.57 4.15 -2.59
N THR A 237 14.72 4.30 -3.91
CA THR A 237 13.71 3.79 -4.85
C THR A 237 13.68 2.27 -4.77
N TRP A 238 12.61 1.62 -5.24
CA TRP A 238 12.56 0.16 -5.36
C TRP A 238 13.78 -0.42 -6.11
N GLY A 239 14.34 0.34 -7.06
CA GLY A 239 15.59 0.00 -7.77
C GLY A 239 16.89 0.20 -6.99
N GLN A 240 16.84 0.76 -5.78
CA GLN A 240 17.96 0.86 -4.83
C GLN A 240 17.93 -0.20 -3.73
N VAL A 241 16.96 -1.12 -3.73
CA VAL A 241 17.15 -2.43 -3.10
C VAL A 241 18.20 -3.19 -3.93
N LYS A 242 19.44 -2.71 -3.85
CA LYS A 242 20.60 -3.44 -4.33
C LYS A 242 20.72 -4.65 -3.44
N GLU A 243 20.88 -5.80 -4.09
CA GLU A 243 21.52 -7.00 -3.54
C GLU A 243 22.60 -6.62 -2.52
N THR A 244 22.26 -6.61 -1.24
CA THR A 244 23.26 -6.61 -0.16
C THR A 244 23.69 -8.03 0.11
N GLN A 245 23.92 -8.86 -0.92
CA GLN A 245 24.58 -10.15 -0.82
C GLN A 245 25.39 -10.42 -2.10
N ARG A 246 26.63 -9.96 -2.10
CA ARG A 246 27.74 -10.67 -2.76
C ARG A 246 28.57 -11.34 -1.69
#